data_AF-A0A6A6XCU1-F1
#
_entry.id   AF-A0A6A6XCU1-F1
#
_cell.length_a   1.000
_cell.length_b   1.000
_cell.length_c   1.000
_cell.angle_alpha   90.00
_cell.angle_beta   90.00
_cell.angle_gamma   90.00
#
_symmetry.space_group_name_H-M   'P 1'
#
loop_
_entity.id
_entity.type
_entity.pdbx_description
1 polymer ?
#
loop_
_entity_poly.entity_id
_entity_poly.type
_entity_poly.pdbx_seq_one_letter_code
_entity_poly.pdbx_strand_id
1 'polypeptide(L)'
;MRIIGRVLHALLVLILTFLLIWSVHYAFSLLLPQQRPPQRQSKEVEEYERVPTVQDIAKSLNTHWYSFDIENCRNVCEASYEACRGRLCDGMVGVKRWNR
;
A
#
# COMPACT_ATOMS: atom_id res chain seq x y z
N MET A 1 -38.81 -16.61 -39.72
CA MET A 1 -38.75 -16.76 -38.24
C MET A 1 -37.39 -17.23 -37.70
N ARG A 2 -36.64 -18.11 -38.39
CA ARG A 2 -35.33 -18.63 -37.89
C ARG A 2 -34.25 -17.56 -37.65
N ILE A 3 -34.21 -16.51 -38.48
CA ILE A 3 -33.20 -15.43 -38.37
C ILE A 3 -33.44 -14.59 -37.12
N ILE A 4 -34.71 -14.25 -36.84
CA ILE A 4 -35.10 -13.48 -35.65
C ILE A 4 -34.69 -14.23 -34.38
N GLY A 5 -34.93 -15.54 -34.32
CA GLY A 5 -34.50 -16.37 -33.18
C GLY A 5 -32.99 -16.38 -32.98
N ARG A 6 -32.20 -16.45 -34.06
CA ARG A 6 -30.73 -16.39 -33.98
C ARG A 6 -30.23 -15.03 -33.51
N VAL A 7 -30.84 -13.95 -33.98
CA VAL A 7 -30.51 -12.58 -33.56
C VAL A 7 -30.84 -12.38 -32.07
N LEU A 8 -32.01 -12.86 -31.62
CA LEU A 8 -32.40 -12.79 -30.21
C LEU A 8 -31.45 -13.59 -29.32
N HIS A 9 -31.04 -14.78 -29.78
CA HIS A 9 -30.10 -15.62 -29.04
C HIS A 9 -28.71 -14.97 -28.95
N ALA A 10 -28.22 -14.40 -30.05
CA ALA A 10 -26.95 -13.65 -30.04
C ALA A 10 -27.00 -12.45 -29.09
N LEU A 11 -28.10 -11.69 -29.11
CA LEU A 11 -28.34 -10.59 -28.17
C LEU A 11 -28.34 -11.05 -26.71
N LEU A 12 -29.02 -12.15 -26.43
CA LEU A 12 -29.11 -12.71 -25.08
C LEU A 12 -27.73 -13.16 -24.57
N VAL A 13 -26.95 -13.83 -25.41
CA VAL A 13 -25.57 -14.23 -25.08
C VAL A 13 -24.70 -13.00 -24.83
N LEU A 14 -24.79 -11.96 -25.68
CA LEU A 14 -24.03 -10.72 -25.48
C LEU A 14 -24.38 -10.05 -24.15
N ILE A 15 -25.66 -9.92 -23.82
CA ILE A 15 -26.11 -9.33 -22.54
C ILE A 15 -25.57 -10.13 -21.35
N LEU A 16 -25.66 -11.46 -21.39
CA LEU A 16 -25.15 -12.33 -20.34
C LEU A 16 -23.64 -12.20 -20.15
N THR A 17 -22.88 -12.19 -21.26
CA THR A 17 -21.42 -12.01 -21.20
C THR A 17 -21.04 -10.64 -20.65
N PHE A 18 -21.75 -9.57 -21.05
CA PHE A 18 -21.53 -8.24 -20.53
C PHE A 18 -21.79 -8.16 -19.03
N LEU A 19 -22.90 -8.76 -18.56
CA LEU A 19 -23.24 -8.80 -17.13
C LEU A 19 -22.20 -9.56 -16.30
N LEU A 20 -21.65 -10.66 -16.83
CA LEU A 20 -20.58 -11.41 -16.18
C LEU A 20 -19.29 -10.59 -16.06
N ILE A 21 -18.89 -9.91 -17.13
CA ILE A 21 -17.70 -9.04 -17.11
C ILE A 21 -17.93 -7.88 -16.14
N TRP A 22 -19.12 -7.28 -16.17
CA TRP A 22 -19.49 -6.18 -15.28
C TRP A 22 -19.47 -6.59 -13.80
N SER A 23 -20.01 -7.77 -13.46
CA SER A 23 -20.05 -8.25 -12.08
C SER A 23 -18.66 -8.53 -11.53
N VAL A 24 -17.79 -9.14 -12.34
CA VAL A 24 -16.39 -9.38 -11.99
C VAL A 24 -15.66 -8.05 -11.81
N HIS A 25 -15.79 -7.11 -12.75
CA HIS A 25 -15.19 -5.79 -12.64
C HIS A 25 -15.68 -5.04 -11.39
N TYR A 26 -16.98 -5.13 -11.07
CA TYR A 26 -17.54 -4.54 -9.87
C TYR A 26 -16.96 -5.18 -8.60
N ALA A 27 -16.87 -6.51 -8.54
CA ALA A 27 -16.25 -7.21 -7.42
C ALA A 27 -14.79 -6.79 -7.23
N PHE A 28 -14.02 -6.66 -8.31
CA PHE A 28 -12.67 -6.12 -8.25
C PHE A 28 -12.66 -4.67 -7.77
N SER A 29 -13.58 -3.81 -8.23
CA SER A 29 -13.67 -2.42 -7.78
C SER A 29 -13.97 -2.28 -6.29
N LEU A 30 -14.68 -3.25 -5.68
CA LEU A 30 -14.87 -3.33 -4.23
C LEU A 30 -13.61 -3.80 -3.51
N LEU A 31 -12.83 -4.69 -4.12
CA LEU A 31 -11.59 -5.22 -3.55
C LEU A 31 -10.41 -4.27 -3.70
N LEU A 32 -10.45 -3.33 -4.65
CA LEU A 32 -9.50 -2.25 -4.67
C LEU A 32 -9.69 -1.47 -3.37
N PRO A 33 -8.70 -1.48 -2.45
CA PRO A 33 -8.77 -0.62 -1.30
C PRO A 33 -8.95 0.78 -1.86
N GLN A 34 -10.03 1.45 -1.49
CA GLN A 34 -10.13 2.88 -1.70
C GLN A 34 -8.80 3.42 -1.18
N GLN A 35 -7.93 3.84 -2.10
CA GLN A 35 -6.90 4.82 -1.80
C GLN A 35 -7.68 6.07 -1.45
N ARG A 36 -8.28 6.09 -0.25
CA ARG A 36 -8.66 7.33 0.37
C ARG A 36 -7.35 8.10 0.37
N PRO A 37 -7.25 9.25 -0.31
CA PRO A 37 -6.17 10.16 0.03
C PRO A 37 -6.22 10.26 1.56
N PRO A 38 -5.09 10.07 2.27
CA PRO A 38 -5.09 10.00 3.72
C PRO A 38 -5.96 11.14 4.21
N GLN A 39 -7.11 10.80 4.79
CA GLN A 39 -8.00 11.78 5.38
C GLN A 39 -7.11 12.41 6.44
N ARG A 40 -6.67 13.65 6.22
CA ARG A 40 -6.16 14.50 7.29
C ARG A 40 -7.35 14.64 8.23
N GLN A 41 -7.50 13.68 9.15
CA GLN A 41 -8.15 13.97 10.40
C GLN A 41 -7.29 15.07 11.00
N SER A 42 -7.76 16.30 10.84
CA SER A 42 -7.43 17.41 11.72
C SER A 42 -7.91 17.04 13.12
N LYS A 43 -7.24 16.04 13.73
CA LYS A 43 -7.03 16.06 15.15
C LYS A 43 -5.98 17.13 15.34
N GLU A 44 -6.48 18.26 15.80
CA GLU A 44 -5.79 19.18 16.68
C GLU A 44 -4.92 18.37 17.66
N VAL A 45 -3.71 18.08 17.23
CA VAL A 45 -2.61 17.71 18.09
C VAL A 45 -1.61 18.81 17.85
N GLU A 46 -1.62 19.80 18.75
CA GLU A 46 -0.43 20.59 19.04
C GLU A 46 0.67 19.62 19.47
N GLU A 47 1.28 18.94 18.52
CA GLU A 47 2.57 18.31 18.73
C GLU A 47 3.35 18.74 17.51
N TYR A 48 4.19 19.75 17.74
CA TYR A 48 5.27 20.15 16.86
C TYR A 48 5.67 18.96 16.01
N GLU A 49 5.63 19.14 14.68
CA GLU A 49 6.32 18.28 13.73
C GLU A 49 7.81 18.35 14.06
N ARG A 50 8.19 17.65 15.14
CA ARG A 50 9.52 17.59 15.67
C ARG A 50 10.23 16.73 14.67
N VAL A 51 10.84 17.39 13.68
CA VAL A 51 11.71 16.75 12.71
C VAL A 51 12.63 15.84 13.52
N PRO A 52 12.53 14.51 13.35
CA PRO A 52 13.23 13.60 14.22
C PRO A 52 14.72 13.86 14.08
N THR A 53 15.41 13.88 15.23
CA THR A 53 16.85 14.06 15.20
C THR A 53 17.48 12.86 14.52
N VAL A 54 18.72 13.04 14.07
CA VAL A 54 19.50 11.96 13.46
C VAL A 54 19.54 10.75 14.41
N GLN A 55 19.63 10.99 15.73
CA GLN A 55 19.64 9.96 16.78
C GLN A 55 18.30 9.23 16.92
N ASP A 56 17.18 9.93 16.78
CA ASP A 56 15.84 9.31 16.84
C ASP A 56 15.61 8.36 15.66
N ILE A 57 16.07 8.75 14.47
CA ILE A 57 16.03 7.90 13.27
C ILE A 57 16.92 6.67 13.45
N ALA A 58 18.13 6.87 13.96
CA ALA A 58 19.06 5.79 14.31
C ALA A 58 18.45 4.80 15.31
N LYS A 59 17.73 5.30 16.32
CA LYS A 59 17.07 4.47 17.34
C LYS A 59 15.90 3.68 16.77
N SER A 60 15.12 4.28 15.87
CA SER A 60 14.00 3.62 15.17
C SER A 60 14.44 2.40 14.34
N LEU A 61 15.66 2.45 13.78
CA LEU A 61 16.25 1.33 13.03
C LEU A 61 16.60 0.11 13.89
N ASN A 62 16.73 0.30 15.21
CA ASN A 62 17.03 -0.79 16.15
C ASN A 62 15.78 -1.40 16.78
N THR A 63 14.63 -0.76 16.64
CA THR A 63 13.37 -1.29 17.16
C THR A 63 12.89 -2.44 16.28
N HIS A 64 12.64 -3.59 16.91
CA HIS A 64 12.09 -4.75 16.23
C HIS A 64 10.64 -4.45 15.87
N TRP A 65 10.37 -4.24 14.57
CA TRP A 65 9.00 -4.08 14.08
C TRP A 65 8.32 -5.45 14.15
N TYR A 66 7.43 -5.64 15.13
CA TYR A 66 6.62 -6.84 15.32
C TYR A 66 5.50 -6.92 14.26
N SER A 67 5.83 -6.88 12.98
CA SER A 67 4.88 -7.25 11.93
C SER A 67 5.01 -8.74 11.64
N PHE A 68 3.88 -9.47 11.71
CA PHE A 68 3.78 -10.87 11.31
C PHE A 68 4.07 -11.11 9.82
N ASP A 69 4.26 -10.03 9.05
CA ASP A 69 4.71 -10.03 7.66
C ASP A 69 6.20 -9.66 7.60
N ILE A 70 7.02 -10.65 7.23
CA ILE A 70 8.47 -10.54 7.10
C ILE A 70 8.85 -9.61 5.93
N GLU A 71 8.07 -9.58 4.85
CA GLU A 71 8.34 -8.75 3.68
C GLU A 71 8.03 -7.28 3.97
N ASN A 72 6.92 -7.02 4.66
CA ASN A 72 6.60 -5.66 5.10
C ASN A 72 7.64 -5.13 6.10
N CYS A 73 8.15 -5.98 6.99
CA CYS A 73 9.26 -5.64 7.88
C CYS A 73 10.53 -5.29 7.08
N ARG A 74 10.87 -6.11 6.07
CA ARG A 74 12.04 -5.87 5.20
C ARG A 74 11.93 -4.53 4.46
N ASN A 75 10.78 -4.24 3.86
CA ASN A 75 10.58 -3.01 3.09
C ASN A 75 10.62 -1.76 3.98
N VAL A 76 10.03 -1.82 5.19
CA VAL A 76 10.08 -0.71 6.15
C VAL A 76 11.51 -0.51 6.67
N CYS A 77 12.24 -1.58 6.96
CA CYS A 77 13.65 -1.51 7.36
C CYS A 77 14.53 -0.92 6.24
N GLU A 78 14.35 -1.36 5.00
CA GLU A 78 15.11 -0.87 3.84
C GLU A 78 14.83 0.61 3.56
N ALA A 79 13.56 1.03 3.58
CA ALA A 79 13.18 2.43 3.42
C ALA A 79 13.73 3.31 4.56
N SER A 80 13.68 2.81 5.79
CA SER A 80 14.23 3.53 6.95
C SER A 80 15.75 3.65 6.88
N TYR A 81 16.45 2.62 6.36
CA TYR A 81 17.89 2.64 6.17
C TYR A 81 18.30 3.66 5.10
N GLU A 82 17.63 3.70 3.95
CA GLU A 82 17.93 4.69 2.91
C GLU A 82 17.63 6.12 3.39
N ALA A 83 16.56 6.31 4.17
CA ALA A 83 16.29 7.60 4.83
C ALA A 83 17.42 8.00 5.80
N CYS A 84 17.96 7.03 6.54
CA CYS A 84 19.08 7.26 7.44
C CYS A 84 20.37 7.62 6.70
N ARG A 85 20.67 6.90 5.62
CA ARG A 85 21.83 7.16 4.76
C ARG A 85 21.77 8.56 4.14
N GLY A 86 20.58 8.98 3.68
CA GLY A 86 20.36 10.34 3.18
C GLY A 86 20.60 11.43 4.23
N ARG A 87 20.47 11.10 5.53
CA ARG A 87 20.77 11.98 6.66
C ARG A 87 22.11 11.70 7.34
N LEU A 88 22.99 10.90 6.73
CA LEU A 88 24.32 10.56 7.23
C LEU A 88 24.32 9.94 8.64
N CYS A 89 23.28 9.14 8.97
CA CYS A 89 23.17 8.51 10.27
C CYS A 89 23.76 7.10 10.38
N ASP A 90 24.23 6.54 9.26
CA ASP A 90 24.85 5.22 9.13
C ASP A 90 26.13 5.03 9.95
N GLY A 91 26.83 6.13 10.28
CA GLY A 91 28.04 6.14 11.11
C GLY A 91 27.79 6.25 12.62
N MET A 92 26.54 6.44 13.07
CA MET A 92 26.27 6.71 14.49
C MET A 92 26.23 5.46 15.36
N VAL A 93 26.72 5.63 16.59
CA VAL A 93 26.74 4.56 17.61
C VAL A 93 25.32 4.07 17.86
N GLY A 94 25.13 2.77 17.70
CA GLY A 94 23.84 2.10 17.86
C GLY A 94 23.18 1.72 16.56
N VAL A 95 23.45 2.34 15.41
CA VAL A 95 22.78 1.97 14.15
C VAL A 95 23.19 0.57 13.71
N LYS A 96 22.22 -0.33 13.55
CA LYS A 96 22.46 -1.68 13.03
C LYS A 96 22.98 -1.59 11.59
N ARG A 97 24.21 -2.07 11.39
CA ARG A 97 24.78 -2.27 10.05
C ARG A 97 24.14 -3.53 9.47
N TRP A 98 23.30 -3.35 8.44
CA TRP A 98 22.75 -4.47 7.71
C TRP A 98 23.82 -4.96 6.73
N ASN A 99 24.26 -6.20 6.90
CA ASN A 99 25.07 -6.87 5.89
C ASN A 99 24.15 -7.10 4.68
N ARG A 100 24.47 -6.45 3.56
CA ARG A 100 23.79 -6.70 2.29
C ARG A 100 24.18 -8.06 1.74
#